data_AF-A0A1E4PLX9-F1
#
_entry.id   AF-A0A1E4PLX9-F1
#
_cell.length_a   1.000
_cell.length_b   1.000
_cell.length_c   1.000
_cell.angle_alpha   90.00
_cell.angle_beta   90.00
_cell.angle_gamma   90.00
#
_symmetry.space_group_name_H-M   'P 1'
#
loop_
_entity.id
_entity.type
_entity.pdbx_description
1 polymer ?
#
loop_
_entity_poly.entity_id
_entity_poly.type
_entity_poly.pdbx_seq_one_letter_code
_entity_poly.pdbx_strand_id
1 'polypeptide(L)'
;MAKPNRSRLGLTMMLGAASVVSTAHAGDVERGAAASRQCLACHSFAPGQHLTGPSLADVWERRAGTAAGFTRYSDAMKRSDLVWNDRSLDAWLRNPAAVIPGNAMAFRGVPDAGMRADLIAYLRAVSEGQVKAPNRGLPDLKRADASHRVTGIRHCGDAYRVTTGDGATRTWWEFNLRFKTDGSAAGPEPGKPVIVGNGMQGDRAAVVFSRPAEISAFIGGECP
;
A
#
# COMPACT_ATOMS: atom_id res chain seq x y z
N MET A 1 67.94 50.39 -40.85
CA MET A 1 67.07 50.48 -39.66
C MET A 1 65.68 49.98 -40.05
N ALA A 2 65.32 48.76 -39.64
CA ALA A 2 64.04 48.13 -39.96
C ALA A 2 62.95 48.55 -38.95
N LYS A 3 61.73 48.86 -39.41
CA LYS A 3 60.54 49.05 -38.57
C LYS A 3 59.50 47.98 -38.91
N PRO A 4 59.08 47.12 -37.98
CA PRO A 4 58.06 46.12 -38.25
C PRO A 4 56.65 46.62 -37.92
N ASN A 5 55.79 46.50 -38.95
CA ASN A 5 54.46 45.90 -38.99
C ASN A 5 53.64 45.81 -37.68
N ARG A 6 52.44 46.40 -37.66
CA ARG A 6 51.41 46.11 -36.64
C ARG A 6 50.13 45.62 -37.33
N SER A 7 49.97 44.30 -37.31
CA SER A 7 48.76 43.58 -37.71
C SER A 7 47.56 43.95 -36.85
N ARG A 8 46.41 44.05 -37.51
CA ARG A 8 45.07 44.13 -36.91
C ARG A 8 44.71 42.79 -36.28
N LEU A 9 44.21 42.78 -35.05
CA LEU A 9 43.54 41.64 -34.45
C LEU A 9 42.18 42.11 -33.91
N GLY A 10 41.11 41.75 -34.63
CA GLY A 10 39.73 41.91 -34.17
C GLY A 10 39.40 40.75 -33.22
N LEU A 11 39.00 41.07 -32.00
CA LEU A 11 38.59 40.10 -30.99
C LEU A 11 37.07 39.90 -31.08
N THR A 12 36.65 38.83 -31.76
CA THR A 12 35.25 38.38 -31.79
C THR A 12 34.98 37.57 -30.53
N MET A 13 34.24 38.13 -29.59
CA MET A 13 33.85 37.46 -28.34
C MET A 13 32.64 36.54 -28.61
N MET A 14 32.89 35.23 -28.76
CA MET A 14 31.84 34.22 -28.82
C MET A 14 31.26 34.02 -27.41
N LEU A 15 29.99 34.39 -27.24
CA LEU A 15 29.22 34.15 -26.02
C LEU A 15 28.73 32.70 -26.03
N GLY A 16 29.44 31.81 -25.37
CA GLY A 16 29.04 30.41 -25.20
C GLY A 16 27.87 30.29 -24.23
N ALA A 17 26.69 29.91 -24.74
CA ALA A 17 25.54 29.57 -23.91
C ALA A 17 25.81 28.25 -23.16
N ALA A 18 26.12 28.34 -21.88
CA ALA A 18 26.21 27.18 -21.00
C ALA A 18 24.81 26.60 -20.80
N SER A 19 24.55 25.44 -21.40
CA SER A 19 23.33 24.67 -21.16
C SER A 19 23.43 24.06 -19.76
N VAL A 20 22.62 24.55 -18.83
CA VAL A 20 22.41 23.91 -17.53
C VAL A 20 21.68 22.58 -17.74
N VAL A 21 22.45 21.50 -17.83
CA VAL A 21 21.92 20.14 -17.75
C VAL A 21 21.44 19.95 -16.32
N SER A 22 20.13 20.03 -16.11
CA SER A 22 19.51 19.65 -14.84
C SER A 22 19.76 18.16 -14.63
N THR A 23 20.74 17.81 -13.81
CA THR A 23 20.94 16.43 -13.38
C THR A 23 19.69 16.03 -12.60
N ALA A 24 18.91 15.08 -13.15
CA ALA A 24 17.90 14.40 -12.37
C ALA A 24 18.61 13.83 -11.14
N HIS A 25 18.24 14.31 -9.94
CA HIS A 25 18.78 13.75 -8.70
C HIS A 25 18.45 12.26 -8.70
N ALA A 26 19.47 11.41 -8.77
CA ALA A 26 19.30 9.99 -8.55
C ALA A 26 18.75 9.81 -7.12
N GLY A 27 17.55 9.26 -7.01
CA GLY A 27 16.91 9.06 -5.72
C GLY A 27 17.71 8.10 -4.83
N ASP A 28 17.59 8.28 -3.52
CA ASP A 28 18.20 7.44 -2.49
C ASP A 28 17.18 6.44 -1.95
N VAL A 29 17.52 5.16 -2.03
CA VAL A 29 16.63 4.06 -1.66
C VAL A 29 16.35 4.03 -0.15
N GLU A 30 17.31 4.39 0.71
CA GLU A 30 17.13 4.40 2.17
C GLU A 30 16.22 5.56 2.61
N ARG A 31 16.45 6.76 2.06
CA ARG A 31 15.52 7.88 2.28
C ARG A 31 14.14 7.58 1.70
N GLY A 32 14.09 6.92 0.55
CA GLY A 32 12.86 6.46 -0.07
C GLY A 32 12.09 5.47 0.80
N ALA A 33 12.78 4.53 1.45
CA ALA A 33 12.20 3.61 2.42
C ALA A 33 11.55 4.37 3.59
N ALA A 34 12.23 5.39 4.13
CA ALA A 34 11.67 6.24 5.17
C ALA A 34 10.44 7.03 4.68
N ALA A 35 10.51 7.62 3.49
CA ALA A 35 9.40 8.35 2.87
C ALA A 35 8.19 7.44 2.56
N SER A 36 8.43 6.16 2.26
CA SER A 36 7.39 5.18 1.91
C SER A 36 6.41 4.90 3.05
N ARG A 37 6.76 5.27 4.29
CA ARG A 37 5.92 5.09 5.49
C ARG A 37 4.54 5.72 5.34
N GLN A 38 4.43 6.82 4.60
CA GLN A 38 3.14 7.47 4.32
C GLN A 38 2.19 6.60 3.48
N CYS A 39 2.73 5.63 2.73
CA CYS A 39 1.96 4.72 1.87
C CYS A 39 1.43 3.51 2.63
N LEU A 40 2.07 3.12 3.74
CA LEU A 40 1.80 1.87 4.47
C LEU A 40 0.40 1.79 5.09
N ALA A 41 -0.25 2.93 5.30
CA ALA A 41 -1.64 2.98 5.78
C ALA A 41 -2.62 2.37 4.75
N CYS A 42 -2.29 2.43 3.47
CA CYS A 42 -3.18 2.02 2.39
C CYS A 42 -2.59 0.96 1.46
N HIS A 43 -1.28 0.74 1.48
CA HIS A 43 -0.60 -0.18 0.58
C HIS A 43 0.30 -1.14 1.34
N SER A 44 0.38 -2.38 0.85
CA SER A 44 1.47 -3.29 1.17
C SER A 44 2.49 -3.30 0.04
N PHE A 45 3.70 -3.69 0.37
CA PHE A 45 4.75 -4.01 -0.59
C PHE A 45 4.96 -5.52 -0.78
N ALA A 46 4.14 -6.36 -0.11
CA ALA A 46 4.16 -7.80 -0.32
C ALA A 46 3.30 -8.17 -1.55
N PRO A 47 3.80 -9.04 -2.45
CA PRO A 47 3.03 -9.51 -3.61
C PRO A 47 1.67 -10.08 -3.21
N GLY A 48 0.62 -9.70 -3.93
CA GLY A 48 -0.76 -10.17 -3.71
C GLY A 48 -1.44 -9.70 -2.41
N GLN A 49 -0.73 -9.02 -1.51
CA GLN A 49 -1.32 -8.50 -0.27
C GLN A 49 -1.91 -7.11 -0.50
N HIS A 50 -3.21 -7.04 -0.76
CA HIS A 50 -3.91 -5.76 -0.93
C HIS A 50 -4.46 -5.25 0.39
N LEU A 51 -4.42 -3.93 0.60
CA LEU A 51 -5.01 -3.27 1.76
C LEU A 51 -6.18 -2.41 1.27
N THR A 52 -6.31 -1.17 1.72
CA THR A 52 -7.25 -0.20 1.13
C THR A 52 -6.96 -0.04 -0.38
N GLY A 53 -5.69 0.15 -0.72
CA GLY A 53 -5.16 0.18 -2.08
C GLY A 53 -4.49 -1.14 -2.50
N PRO A 54 -4.11 -1.24 -3.79
CA PRO A 54 -3.42 -2.41 -4.34
C PRO A 54 -2.04 -2.61 -3.71
N SER A 55 -1.46 -3.80 -3.89
CA SER A 55 -0.06 -4.01 -3.55
C SER A 55 0.83 -3.19 -4.48
N LEU A 56 1.86 -2.57 -3.91
CA LEU A 56 2.90 -1.86 -4.63
C LEU A 56 4.10 -2.76 -4.98
N ALA A 57 4.03 -4.06 -4.65
CA ALA A 57 4.92 -5.05 -5.24
C ALA A 57 4.79 -5.03 -6.76
N ASP A 58 5.91 -5.18 -7.45
CA ASP A 58 5.99 -5.28 -8.91
C ASP A 58 5.22 -4.15 -9.62
N VAL A 59 5.33 -2.92 -9.08
CA VAL A 59 4.65 -1.76 -9.66
C VAL A 59 5.44 -1.21 -10.85
N TRP A 60 6.76 -1.40 -10.88
CA TRP A 60 7.62 -0.90 -11.94
C TRP A 60 7.26 -1.49 -13.32
N GLU A 61 7.14 -0.63 -14.34
CA GLU A 61 6.68 -0.93 -15.71
C GLU A 61 5.30 -1.61 -15.80
N ARG A 62 4.56 -1.70 -14.70
CA ARG A 62 3.20 -2.26 -14.71
C ARG A 62 2.22 -1.21 -15.23
N ARG A 63 1.26 -1.66 -16.05
CA ARG A 63 0.13 -0.81 -16.45
C ARG A 63 -0.68 -0.39 -15.22
N ALA A 64 -1.10 0.86 -15.19
CA ALA A 64 -1.97 1.38 -14.15
C ALA A 64 -3.32 0.64 -14.14
N GLY A 65 -3.83 0.37 -12.94
CA GLY A 65 -5.12 -0.31 -12.77
C GLY A 65 -5.11 -1.82 -13.00
N THR A 66 -3.95 -2.49 -13.04
CA THR A 66 -3.86 -3.92 -13.38
C THR A 66 -3.15 -4.80 -12.34
N ALA A 67 -3.03 -4.38 -11.08
CA ALA A 67 -2.52 -5.28 -10.04
C ALA A 67 -3.46 -6.50 -9.90
N ALA A 68 -2.93 -7.70 -10.12
CA ALA A 68 -3.69 -8.93 -10.08
C ALA A 68 -4.35 -9.12 -8.70
N GLY A 69 -5.64 -9.46 -8.68
CA GLY A 69 -6.42 -9.64 -7.45
C GLY A 69 -7.04 -8.36 -6.87
N PHE A 70 -6.62 -7.17 -7.31
CA PHE A 70 -7.22 -5.91 -6.85
C PHE A 70 -8.33 -5.45 -7.80
N THR A 71 -9.58 -5.75 -7.47
CA THR A 71 -10.74 -5.42 -8.32
C THR A 71 -11.27 -3.99 -8.12
N ARG A 72 -10.94 -3.36 -6.99
CA ARG A 72 -11.51 -2.08 -6.51
C ARG A 72 -10.83 -0.83 -7.09
N TYR A 73 -10.22 -0.92 -8.26
CA TYR A 73 -9.74 0.26 -8.96
C TYR A 73 -10.91 1.14 -9.40
N SER A 74 -10.76 2.45 -9.26
CA SER A 74 -11.63 3.42 -9.92
C SER A 74 -11.59 3.23 -11.44
N ASP A 75 -12.71 3.49 -12.10
CA ASP A 75 -12.81 3.48 -13.55
C ASP A 75 -11.81 4.41 -14.25
N ALA A 76 -11.54 5.58 -13.66
CA ALA A 76 -10.55 6.52 -14.17
C ALA A 76 -9.13 5.90 -14.22
N MET A 77 -8.71 5.24 -13.14
CA MET A 77 -7.43 4.53 -13.07
C MET A 77 -7.34 3.43 -14.14
N LYS A 78 -8.39 2.61 -14.31
CA LYS A 78 -8.41 1.51 -15.30
C LYS A 78 -8.22 2.01 -16.74
N ARG A 79 -8.78 3.18 -17.06
CA ARG A 79 -8.73 3.82 -18.39
C ARG A 79 -7.55 4.78 -18.60
N SER A 80 -6.64 4.92 -17.63
CA SER A 80 -5.59 5.94 -17.70
C SER A 80 -4.48 5.65 -18.73
N ASP A 81 -4.36 4.41 -19.20
CA ASP A 81 -3.29 3.93 -20.10
C ASP A 81 -1.86 4.20 -19.62
N LEU A 82 -1.68 4.63 -18.38
CA LEU A 82 -0.36 4.88 -17.81
C LEU A 82 0.39 3.57 -17.59
N VAL A 83 1.70 3.64 -17.77
CA VAL A 83 2.67 2.61 -17.37
C VAL A 83 3.56 3.23 -16.31
N TRP A 84 3.71 2.55 -15.17
CA TRP A 84 4.46 3.07 -14.02
C TRP A 84 5.97 3.01 -14.21
N ASN A 85 6.52 4.09 -14.75
CA ASN A 85 7.95 4.39 -14.85
C ASN A 85 8.31 5.68 -14.09
N ASP A 86 9.58 6.07 -14.10
CA ASP A 86 10.10 7.29 -13.44
C ASP A 86 9.21 8.52 -13.68
N ARG A 87 8.90 8.81 -14.96
CA ARG A 87 8.17 10.01 -15.35
C ARG A 87 6.71 9.99 -14.87
N SER A 88 6.03 8.87 -15.10
CA SER A 88 4.62 8.73 -14.71
C SER A 88 4.45 8.75 -13.20
N LEU A 89 5.37 8.12 -12.46
CA LEU A 89 5.35 8.06 -11.00
C LEU A 89 5.69 9.42 -10.39
N ASP A 90 6.63 10.19 -10.94
CA ASP A 90 6.88 11.56 -10.47
C ASP A 90 5.64 12.44 -10.61
N ALA A 91 5.00 12.43 -11.78
CA ALA A 91 3.78 13.20 -12.01
C ALA A 91 2.65 12.74 -11.07
N TRP A 92 2.44 11.42 -10.96
CA TRP A 92 1.41 10.82 -10.13
C TRP A 92 1.61 11.12 -8.65
N LEU A 93 2.82 10.93 -8.13
CA LEU A 93 3.14 11.20 -6.73
C LEU A 93 3.08 12.69 -6.42
N ARG A 94 3.33 13.58 -7.38
CA ARG A 94 3.20 15.03 -7.17
C ARG A 94 1.76 15.45 -6.94
N ASN A 95 0.83 14.97 -7.77
CA ASN A 95 -0.61 15.27 -7.63
C ASN A 95 -1.47 14.20 -8.32
N PRO A 96 -1.93 13.17 -7.60
CA PRO A 96 -2.71 12.08 -8.18
C PRO A 96 -4.02 12.55 -8.82
N ALA A 97 -4.73 13.47 -8.16
CA ALA A 97 -6.02 13.98 -8.61
C ALA A 97 -5.90 14.78 -9.91
N ALA A 98 -4.78 15.46 -10.15
CA ALA A 98 -4.52 16.16 -11.40
C ALA A 98 -4.14 15.20 -12.54
N VAL A 99 -3.37 14.14 -12.26
CA VAL A 99 -2.91 13.19 -13.27
C VAL A 99 -4.02 12.24 -13.71
N ILE A 100 -4.80 11.72 -12.77
CA ILE A 100 -5.99 10.90 -13.06
C ILE A 100 -7.18 11.47 -12.29
N PRO A 101 -7.91 12.44 -12.87
CA PRO A 101 -9.14 12.94 -12.29
C PRO A 101 -10.15 11.82 -12.05
N GLY A 102 -10.75 11.77 -10.86
CA GLY A 102 -11.71 10.73 -10.46
C GLY A 102 -11.08 9.42 -9.99
N ASN A 103 -9.76 9.38 -9.75
CA ASN A 103 -9.14 8.25 -9.08
C ASN A 103 -9.61 8.15 -7.60
N ALA A 104 -9.62 6.94 -7.05
CA ALA A 104 -10.08 6.69 -5.67
C ALA A 104 -8.98 6.84 -4.59
N MET A 105 -7.75 7.19 -4.97
CA MET A 105 -6.65 7.35 -4.02
C MET A 105 -6.72 8.73 -3.38
N ALA A 106 -7.26 8.79 -2.15
CA ALA A 106 -7.34 10.00 -1.34
C ALA A 106 -5.95 10.40 -0.77
N PHE A 107 -5.07 10.86 -1.67
CA PHE A 107 -3.71 11.27 -1.34
C PHE A 107 -3.41 12.63 -1.98
N ARG A 108 -2.95 13.59 -1.16
CA ARG A 108 -2.67 14.96 -1.61
C ARG A 108 -1.48 15.09 -2.56
N GLY A 109 -0.60 14.09 -2.58
CA GLY A 109 0.69 14.14 -3.27
C GLY A 109 1.87 14.49 -2.37
N VAL A 110 3.07 14.41 -2.93
CA VAL A 110 4.37 14.72 -2.34
C VAL A 110 4.94 15.93 -3.07
N PRO A 111 4.82 17.16 -2.53
CA PRO A 111 5.25 18.37 -3.22
C PRO A 111 6.77 18.43 -3.46
N ASP A 112 7.55 17.91 -2.52
CA ASP A 112 9.02 17.91 -2.59
C ASP A 112 9.52 16.95 -3.67
N ALA A 113 10.32 17.47 -4.61
CA ALA A 113 10.82 16.71 -5.74
C ALA A 113 11.89 15.69 -5.34
N GLY A 114 12.74 16.02 -4.35
CA GLY A 114 13.76 15.10 -3.84
C GLY A 114 13.14 13.86 -3.20
N MET A 115 12.14 14.06 -2.34
CA MET A 115 11.39 12.99 -1.71
C MET A 115 10.65 12.12 -2.73
N ARG A 116 10.13 12.70 -3.82
CA ARG A 116 9.55 11.90 -4.92
C ARG A 116 10.61 11.05 -5.61
N ALA A 117 11.78 11.61 -5.93
CA ALA A 117 12.87 10.86 -6.54
C ALA A 117 13.31 9.70 -5.64
N ASP A 118 13.49 9.94 -4.33
CA ASP A 118 13.81 8.92 -3.34
C ASP A 118 12.72 7.82 -3.28
N LEU A 119 11.44 8.19 -3.26
CA LEU A 119 10.31 7.23 -3.31
C LEU A 119 10.29 6.38 -4.57
N ILE A 120 10.55 6.98 -5.74
CA ILE A 120 10.57 6.30 -7.03
C ILE A 120 11.72 5.29 -7.07
N ALA A 121 12.91 5.69 -6.62
CA ALA A 121 14.06 4.78 -6.48
C ALA A 121 13.72 3.59 -5.58
N TYR A 122 13.05 3.85 -4.46
CA TYR A 122 12.60 2.79 -3.55
C TYR A 122 11.56 1.85 -4.17
N LEU A 123 10.53 2.38 -4.85
CA LEU A 123 9.50 1.57 -5.52
C LEU A 123 10.09 0.66 -6.61
N ARG A 124 11.09 1.18 -7.35
CA ARG A 124 11.85 0.42 -8.32
C ARG A 124 12.63 -0.71 -7.64
N ALA A 125 13.41 -0.38 -6.61
CA ALA A 125 14.20 -1.36 -5.88
C ALA A 125 13.34 -2.47 -5.26
N VAL A 126 12.15 -2.16 -4.74
CA VAL A 126 11.19 -3.16 -4.25
C VAL A 126 10.68 -4.05 -5.38
N SER A 127 10.32 -3.46 -6.53
CA SER A 127 9.81 -4.21 -7.69
C SER A 127 10.88 -5.11 -8.33
N GLU A 128 12.15 -4.72 -8.24
CA GLU A 128 13.29 -5.48 -8.76
C GLU A 128 13.88 -6.45 -7.70
N GLY A 129 13.28 -6.54 -6.50
CA GLY A 129 13.73 -7.44 -5.44
C GLY A 129 15.07 -7.05 -4.79
N GLN A 130 15.53 -5.82 -4.98
CA GLN A 130 16.80 -5.31 -4.46
C GLN A 130 16.73 -4.94 -2.97
N VAL A 131 15.54 -4.66 -2.46
CA VAL A 131 15.33 -4.34 -1.04
C VAL A 131 14.17 -5.12 -0.45
N LYS A 132 14.32 -5.53 0.81
CA LYS A 132 13.24 -6.16 1.56
C LYS A 132 12.26 -5.08 2.02
N ALA A 133 11.05 -5.11 1.48
CA ALA A 133 10.07 -4.11 1.82
C ALA A 133 9.56 -4.24 3.27
N PRO A 134 9.19 -3.13 3.93
CA PRO A 134 8.62 -3.16 5.26
C PRO A 134 7.27 -3.89 5.20
N ASN A 135 7.18 -4.98 5.97
CA ASN A 135 5.91 -5.63 6.21
C ASN A 135 5.13 -4.77 7.21
N ARG A 136 3.87 -4.44 6.91
CA ARG A 136 2.95 -3.81 7.86
C ARG A 136 2.70 -4.67 9.10
N GLY A 137 3.16 -5.93 9.09
CA GLY A 137 2.99 -6.85 10.20
C GLY A 137 1.54 -7.29 10.32
N LEU A 138 0.78 -7.31 9.20
CA LEU A 138 -0.50 -8.00 9.21
C LEU A 138 -0.22 -9.46 9.57
N PRO A 139 -0.84 -9.99 10.64
CA PRO A 139 -0.57 -11.33 11.09
C PRO A 139 -1.04 -12.33 10.03
N ASP A 140 -0.26 -13.39 9.82
CA ASP A 140 -0.71 -14.56 9.08
C ASP A 140 -1.75 -15.29 9.96
N LEU A 141 -3.02 -15.13 9.64
CA LEU A 141 -4.14 -15.69 10.42
C LEU A 141 -4.19 -17.22 10.32
N LYS A 142 -3.46 -17.85 9.39
CA LYS A 142 -3.27 -19.31 9.38
C LYS A 142 -2.44 -19.78 10.56
N ARG A 143 -1.58 -18.92 11.10
CA ARG A 143 -0.71 -19.21 12.24
C ARG A 143 -1.30 -18.78 13.58
N ALA A 144 -2.55 -18.34 13.60
CA ALA A 144 -3.25 -17.98 14.83
C ALA A 144 -3.31 -19.19 15.79
N ASP A 145 -2.89 -18.96 17.03
CA ASP A 145 -2.94 -19.95 18.11
C ASP A 145 -4.37 -20.23 18.61
N ALA A 146 -4.52 -21.20 19.51
CA ALA A 146 -5.81 -21.64 20.03
C ALA A 146 -6.64 -20.53 20.69
N SER A 147 -6.00 -19.54 21.32
CA SER A 147 -6.68 -18.41 21.99
C SER A 147 -7.32 -17.43 21.02
N HIS A 148 -6.91 -17.46 19.75
CA HIS A 148 -7.49 -16.64 18.68
C HIS A 148 -8.40 -17.45 17.74
N ARG A 149 -8.35 -18.78 17.78
CA ARG A 149 -9.19 -19.64 16.95
C ARG A 149 -10.60 -19.69 17.50
N VAL A 150 -11.57 -19.20 16.74
CA VAL A 150 -12.97 -19.19 17.15
C VAL A 150 -13.59 -20.57 16.89
N THR A 151 -14.21 -21.14 17.91
CA THR A 151 -14.87 -22.46 17.88
C THR A 151 -16.38 -22.38 18.03
N GLY A 152 -16.91 -21.24 18.49
CA GLY A 152 -18.35 -21.01 18.56
C GLY A 152 -18.69 -19.53 18.64
N ILE A 153 -19.82 -19.16 18.04
CA ILE A 153 -20.42 -17.83 18.16
C ILE A 153 -21.90 -18.02 18.43
N ARG A 154 -22.45 -17.31 19.40
CA ARG A 154 -23.90 -17.29 19.67
C ARG A 154 -24.38 -15.85 19.80
N HIS A 155 -25.57 -15.58 19.28
CA HIS A 155 -26.27 -14.32 19.50
C HIS A 155 -26.99 -14.38 20.85
N CYS A 156 -26.76 -13.38 21.70
CA CYS A 156 -27.28 -13.29 23.06
C CYS A 156 -28.04 -11.97 23.25
N GLY A 157 -29.13 -11.73 22.50
CA GLY A 157 -29.90 -10.49 22.61
C GLY A 157 -29.18 -9.31 21.93
N ASP A 158 -28.58 -8.40 22.70
CA ASP A 158 -27.84 -7.23 22.19
C ASP A 158 -26.33 -7.49 22.04
N ALA A 159 -25.91 -8.74 22.13
CA ALA A 159 -24.51 -9.12 22.19
C ALA A 159 -24.21 -10.42 21.43
N TYR A 160 -22.94 -10.64 21.14
CA TYR A 160 -22.42 -11.92 20.68
C TYR A 160 -21.47 -12.52 21.72
N ARG A 161 -21.67 -13.80 22.01
CA ARG A 161 -20.75 -14.61 22.80
C ARG A 161 -19.86 -15.42 21.86
N VAL A 162 -18.55 -15.24 21.96
CA VAL A 162 -17.55 -15.98 21.16
C VAL A 162 -16.73 -16.87 22.08
N THR A 163 -16.58 -18.13 21.67
CA THR A 163 -15.73 -19.13 22.31
C THR A 163 -14.52 -19.40 21.44
N THR A 164 -13.34 -19.49 22.06
CA THR A 164 -12.06 -19.76 21.40
C THR A 164 -11.59 -21.20 21.63
N GLY A 165 -10.56 -21.63 20.90
CA GLY A 165 -10.04 -23.00 20.90
C GLY A 165 -9.34 -23.40 22.18
N ASP A 166 -8.95 -22.44 23.01
CA ASP A 166 -8.50 -22.64 24.39
C ASP A 166 -9.67 -22.76 25.41
N GLY A 167 -10.92 -22.69 24.94
CA GLY A 167 -12.13 -22.79 25.76
C GLY A 167 -12.57 -21.45 26.39
N ALA A 168 -11.80 -20.38 26.22
CA ALA A 168 -12.19 -19.08 26.75
C ALA A 168 -13.45 -18.58 26.03
N THR A 169 -14.34 -17.92 26.78
CA THR A 169 -15.56 -17.34 26.24
C THR A 169 -15.68 -15.89 26.68
N ARG A 170 -15.99 -15.02 25.74
CA ARG A 170 -16.16 -13.58 25.96
C ARG A 170 -17.43 -13.10 25.26
N THR A 171 -17.99 -12.01 25.76
CA THR A 171 -19.19 -11.38 25.21
C THR A 171 -18.85 -9.98 24.74
N TRP A 172 -19.32 -9.62 23.55
CA TRP A 172 -19.20 -8.28 22.99
C TRP A 172 -20.58 -7.75 22.68
N TRP A 173 -20.82 -6.47 22.98
CA TRP A 173 -21.96 -5.74 22.42
C TRP A 173 -21.97 -5.87 20.89
N GLU A 174 -23.16 -6.01 20.29
CA GLU A 174 -23.33 -6.32 18.86
C GLU A 174 -22.56 -5.35 17.94
N PHE A 175 -22.58 -4.05 18.24
CA PHE A 175 -21.86 -3.03 17.47
C PHE A 175 -20.33 -3.07 17.62
N ASN A 176 -19.83 -3.78 18.64
CA ASN A 176 -18.41 -3.91 18.94
C ASN A 176 -17.79 -5.19 18.37
N LEU A 177 -18.58 -6.15 17.91
CA LEU A 177 -18.11 -7.34 17.20
C LEU A 177 -18.35 -7.22 15.70
N ARG A 178 -17.27 -7.20 14.91
CA ARG A 178 -17.38 -7.14 13.44
C ARG A 178 -17.14 -8.50 12.82
N PHE A 179 -18.00 -8.91 11.90
CA PHE A 179 -17.72 -10.05 11.04
C PHE A 179 -17.02 -9.57 9.76
N LYS A 180 -15.89 -10.18 9.45
CA LYS A 180 -15.05 -9.82 8.29
C LYS A 180 -14.68 -11.06 7.52
N THR A 181 -14.24 -10.87 6.27
CA THR A 181 -13.68 -11.93 5.45
C THR A 181 -12.28 -11.56 4.99
N ASP A 182 -11.38 -12.54 5.00
CA ASP A 182 -10.07 -12.46 4.38
C ASP A 182 -9.79 -13.77 3.63
N GLY A 183 -9.99 -13.74 2.32
CA GLY A 183 -9.70 -14.87 1.42
C GLY A 183 -8.27 -14.87 0.88
N SER A 184 -7.38 -14.01 1.39
CA SER A 184 -6.00 -13.94 0.94
C SER A 184 -5.16 -15.13 1.44
N ALA A 185 -3.93 -15.24 0.93
CA ALA A 185 -3.00 -16.28 1.38
C ALA A 185 -2.65 -16.19 2.88
N ALA A 186 -2.82 -15.01 3.50
CA ALA A 186 -2.61 -14.78 4.93
C ALA A 186 -3.91 -14.81 5.76
N GLY A 187 -5.06 -14.97 5.10
CA GLY A 187 -6.35 -15.13 5.76
C GLY A 187 -6.49 -16.48 6.48
N PRO A 188 -7.52 -16.65 7.34
CA PRO A 188 -7.73 -17.89 8.06
C PRO A 188 -8.02 -19.07 7.11
N GLU A 189 -7.76 -20.29 7.58
CA GLU A 189 -8.17 -21.50 6.87
C GLU A 189 -9.71 -21.63 6.84
N PRO A 190 -10.29 -22.24 5.80
CA PRO A 190 -11.73 -22.53 5.76
C PRO A 190 -12.22 -23.26 7.01
N GLY A 191 -13.34 -22.79 7.56
CA GLY A 191 -13.94 -23.33 8.78
C GLY A 191 -13.17 -23.03 10.08
N LYS A 192 -12.07 -22.28 10.03
CA LYS A 192 -11.27 -21.94 11.22
C LYS A 192 -11.19 -20.42 11.42
N PRO A 193 -12.32 -19.74 11.70
CA PRO A 193 -12.32 -18.29 11.89
C PRO A 193 -11.39 -17.86 13.02
N VAL A 194 -10.88 -16.64 12.90
CA VAL A 194 -9.90 -16.06 13.85
C VAL A 194 -10.45 -14.77 14.42
N ILE A 195 -10.43 -14.62 15.74
CA ILE A 195 -10.75 -13.36 16.39
C ILE A 195 -9.51 -12.48 16.48
N VAL A 196 -9.65 -11.21 16.10
CA VAL A 196 -8.60 -10.19 16.20
C VAL A 196 -9.11 -9.01 17.02
N GLY A 197 -8.30 -8.53 17.96
CA GLY A 197 -8.61 -7.33 18.73
C GLY A 197 -8.63 -6.08 17.83
N ASN A 198 -9.64 -5.23 17.99
CA ASN A 198 -9.81 -4.01 17.21
C ASN A 198 -10.07 -2.79 18.12
N GLY A 199 -9.21 -2.53 19.10
CA GLY A 199 -9.33 -1.35 19.96
C GLY A 199 -8.20 -1.27 20.98
N MET A 200 -7.89 -0.07 21.46
CA MET A 200 -6.84 0.11 22.48
C MET A 200 -7.25 -0.46 23.84
N GLN A 201 -8.56 -0.58 24.09
CA GLN A 201 -9.13 -1.04 25.37
C GLN A 201 -9.61 -2.50 25.34
N GLY A 202 -9.45 -3.22 24.22
CA GLY A 202 -9.91 -4.61 24.07
C GLY A 202 -11.44 -4.79 24.07
N ASP A 203 -12.20 -3.71 23.92
CA ASP A 203 -13.66 -3.61 23.92
C ASP A 203 -14.31 -3.97 22.58
N ARG A 204 -13.51 -3.96 21.51
CA ARG A 204 -13.92 -4.25 20.13
C ARG A 204 -13.09 -5.38 19.55
N ALA A 205 -13.73 -6.20 18.73
CA ALA A 205 -13.07 -7.30 18.02
C ALA A 205 -13.62 -7.45 16.60
N ALA A 206 -12.89 -8.19 15.78
CA ALA A 206 -13.45 -8.77 14.58
C ALA A 206 -13.23 -10.27 14.56
N VAL A 207 -14.25 -11.03 14.17
CA VAL A 207 -14.07 -12.41 13.75
C VAL A 207 -13.89 -12.41 12.24
N VAL A 208 -12.75 -12.93 11.79
CA VAL A 208 -12.36 -13.01 10.39
C VAL A 208 -12.62 -14.44 9.90
N PHE A 209 -13.39 -14.54 8.83
CA PHE A 209 -13.71 -15.79 8.13
C PHE A 209 -12.94 -15.87 6.81
N SER A 210 -12.79 -17.07 6.26
CA SER A 210 -12.12 -17.24 4.96
C SER A 210 -13.02 -16.81 3.79
N ARG A 211 -14.35 -16.94 3.95
CA ARG A 211 -15.36 -16.65 2.92
C ARG A 211 -16.70 -16.23 3.54
N PRO A 212 -17.52 -15.41 2.84
CA PRO A 212 -18.78 -14.90 3.40
C PRO A 212 -19.77 -15.98 3.82
N ALA A 213 -19.84 -17.08 3.07
CA ALA A 213 -20.75 -18.20 3.34
C ALA A 213 -20.50 -18.90 4.68
N GLU A 214 -19.35 -18.68 5.33
CA GLU A 214 -19.08 -19.25 6.66
C GLU A 214 -19.74 -18.46 7.78
N ILE A 215 -20.03 -17.16 7.59
CA ILE A 215 -20.44 -16.28 8.69
C ILE A 215 -21.74 -16.77 9.32
N SER A 216 -22.82 -16.82 8.54
CA SER A 216 -24.14 -17.25 9.06
C SER A 216 -24.16 -18.73 9.44
N ALA A 217 -23.38 -19.58 8.78
CA ALA A 217 -23.30 -21.00 9.11
C ALA A 217 -22.57 -21.27 10.43
N PHE A 218 -21.67 -20.38 10.85
CA PHE A 218 -20.87 -20.54 12.06
C PHE A 218 -21.50 -19.90 13.30
N ILE A 219 -22.33 -18.87 13.10
CA ILE A 219 -23.14 -18.30 14.19
C ILE A 219 -24.23 -19.32 14.53
N GLY A 220 -24.08 -19.98 15.67
CA GLY A 220 -25.07 -20.92 16.19
C GLY A 220 -26.37 -20.22 16.60
N GLY A 221 -27.31 -21.01 17.12
CA GLY A 221 -28.56 -20.48 17.67
C GLY A 221 -28.35 -19.54 18.88
N GLU A 222 -29.47 -19.00 19.36
CA GLU A 222 -29.50 -18.05 20.47
C GLU A 222 -28.87 -18.63 21.75
N CYS A 223 -28.35 -17.75 22.59
CA CYS A 223 -27.96 -18.10 23.95
C CYS A 223 -29.20 -18.52 24.76
N PRO A 224 -29.06 -19.45 25.73
CA PRO A 224 -30.13 -19.76 26.67
C PRO A 224 -30.62 -18.51 27.42
#